data_AF-A0A7V9N1U6-F1
#
_entry.id   AF-A0A7V9N1U6-F1
#
_cell.length_a   1.000
_cell.length_b   1.000
_cell.length_c   1.000
_cell.angle_alpha   90.00
_cell.angle_beta   90.00
_cell.angle_gamma   90.00
#
_symmetry.space_group_name_H-M   'P 1'
#
loop_
_entity.id
_entity.type
_entity.pdbx_description
1 polymer ?
#
loop_
_entity_poly.entity_id
_entity_poly.type
_entity_poly.pdbx_seq_one_letter_code
_entity_poly.pdbx_strand_id
1 'polypeptide(L)'
;MRQAMLHGELGNVVRRLDNDDAGHMAAQKTRTANAVKTFGERVRARRLGMKVISAEYDFDGLAVTLSYSVPDRERGPDSGMLRELARELAERLGCRVELRQVGPRDEARLLGGLGRCGRTLCCSSWLPVYPEISMSMAKNQDLPLNPTKVSGVCGRLLCCLSYENEQYRQMKAVMPKLGQVVETSRGAGQVVSMHLLKELVTVRLENDLAEVAFPSSEVDFGMDRKVRIDPVTVVALPALPEEPADPEASLSVQKAPQELMAPVVRRRRRRRGGRRGGQ
;
A
#
# COMPACT_ATOMS: atom_id res chain seq x y z
N MET A 1 -13.71 13.29 -11.59
CA MET A 1 -12.73 12.27 -11.14
C MET A 1 -13.35 10.99 -10.56
N ARG A 2 -14.42 11.03 -9.74
CA ARG A 2 -15.10 9.80 -9.24
C ARG A 2 -15.85 8.98 -10.30
N GLN A 3 -16.32 9.61 -11.37
CA GLN A 3 -17.11 8.95 -12.43
C GLN A 3 -16.30 7.91 -13.22
N ALA A 4 -14.98 8.07 -13.32
CA ALA A 4 -14.09 7.11 -13.98
C ALA A 4 -13.78 5.86 -13.11
N MET A 5 -14.22 5.86 -11.85
CA MET A 5 -13.93 4.78 -10.88
C MET A 5 -15.10 3.83 -10.67
N LEU A 6 -16.27 4.12 -11.25
CA LEU A 6 -17.45 3.28 -11.18
C LEU A 6 -17.58 2.58 -12.54
N HIS A 7 -17.01 1.38 -12.64
CA HIS A 7 -17.18 0.52 -13.82
C HIS A 7 -18.40 -0.37 -13.62
N GLY A 8 -19.34 -0.33 -14.58
CA GLY A 8 -20.56 -1.15 -14.58
C GLY A 8 -21.84 -0.32 -14.51
N GLU A 9 -22.98 -0.98 -14.69
CA GLU A 9 -24.30 -0.38 -14.44
C GLU A 9 -24.46 -0.13 -12.94
N LEU A 10 -24.56 1.14 -12.57
CA LEU A 10 -24.83 1.52 -11.19
C LEU A 10 -26.29 1.23 -10.85
N GLY A 11 -26.51 0.60 -9.70
CA GLY A 11 -27.85 0.43 -9.16
C GLY A 11 -28.54 1.77 -8.88
N ASN A 12 -29.87 1.78 -8.92
CA ASN A 12 -30.65 2.95 -8.57
C ASN A 12 -30.57 3.21 -7.06
N VAL A 13 -30.32 4.47 -6.68
CA VAL A 13 -30.39 4.90 -5.29
C VAL A 13 -31.87 4.96 -4.90
N VAL A 14 -32.28 4.13 -3.93
CA VAL A 14 -33.68 4.04 -3.49
C VAL A 14 -34.04 5.19 -2.54
N ARG A 15 -33.27 5.36 -1.45
CA ARG A 15 -33.47 6.42 -0.45
C ARG A 15 -32.18 6.68 0.34
N ARG A 16 -32.19 7.73 1.17
CA ARG A 16 -31.12 7.97 2.15
C ARG A 16 -31.21 6.95 3.29
N LEU A 17 -30.05 6.59 3.84
CA LEU A 17 -29.93 5.71 5.01
C LEU A 17 -30.70 6.31 6.20
N ASP A 18 -31.51 5.49 6.88
CA ASP A 18 -32.18 5.85 8.14
C ASP A 18 -31.53 5.19 9.37
N ASN A 19 -32.11 5.41 10.55
CA ASN A 19 -31.58 4.85 11.80
C ASN A 19 -31.78 3.33 11.90
N ASP A 20 -32.82 2.78 11.26
CA ASP A 20 -33.08 1.34 11.27
C ASP A 20 -32.03 0.63 10.39
N ASP A 21 -31.72 1.19 9.22
CA ASP A 21 -30.64 0.75 8.34
C ASP A 21 -29.28 0.76 9.07
N ALA A 22 -28.99 1.82 9.82
CA ALA A 22 -27.78 1.90 10.64
C ALA A 22 -27.74 0.80 11.71
N GLY A 23 -28.89 0.50 12.31
CA GLY A 23 -29.07 -0.62 13.24
C GLY A 23 -28.80 -1.98 12.57
N HIS A 24 -29.32 -2.19 11.36
CA HIS A 24 -29.05 -3.40 10.57
C HIS A 24 -27.55 -3.55 10.28
N MET A 25 -26.88 -2.50 9.82
CA MET A 25 -25.44 -2.52 9.55
C MET A 25 -24.62 -2.83 10.81
N ALA A 26 -24.98 -2.25 11.95
CA ALA A 26 -24.32 -2.53 13.22
C ALA A 26 -24.51 -3.99 13.66
N ALA A 27 -25.72 -4.54 13.51
CA ALA A 27 -26.00 -5.94 13.81
C ALA A 27 -25.17 -6.89 12.92
N GLN A 28 -25.05 -6.59 11.62
CA GLN A 28 -24.20 -7.38 10.73
C GLN A 28 -22.72 -7.30 11.08
N LYS A 29 -22.23 -6.12 11.49
CA LYS A 29 -20.85 -5.94 11.94
C LYS A 29 -20.52 -6.83 13.16
N THR A 30 -21.45 -7.01 14.09
CA THR A 30 -21.28 -7.95 15.20
C THR A 30 -21.25 -9.41 14.72
N ARG A 31 -22.10 -9.78 13.74
CA ARG A 31 -22.10 -11.13 13.14
C ARG A 31 -20.81 -11.44 12.38
N THR A 32 -20.19 -10.46 11.73
CA THR A 32 -18.90 -10.59 11.03
C THR A 32 -17.82 -11.21 11.91
N ALA A 33 -17.69 -10.76 13.16
CA ALA A 33 -16.68 -11.29 14.07
C ALA A 33 -16.87 -12.80 14.35
N ASN A 34 -18.12 -13.23 14.52
CA ASN A 34 -18.46 -14.64 14.67
C ASN A 34 -18.20 -15.43 13.37
N ALA A 35 -18.54 -14.86 12.22
CA ALA A 35 -18.29 -15.51 10.93
C ALA A 35 -16.80 -15.77 10.67
N VAL A 36 -15.93 -14.79 10.94
CA VAL A 36 -14.47 -14.95 10.81
C VAL A 36 -13.96 -16.03 11.76
N LYS A 37 -14.42 -16.05 13.01
CA LYS A 37 -14.04 -17.05 14.01
C LYS A 37 -14.44 -18.46 13.55
N THR A 38 -15.72 -18.63 13.20
CA THR A 38 -16.28 -19.90 12.73
C THR A 38 -15.54 -20.40 11.50
N PHE A 39 -15.29 -19.53 10.53
CA PHE A 39 -14.53 -19.86 9.33
C PHE A 39 -13.11 -20.35 9.66
N GLY A 40 -12.40 -19.61 10.52
CA GLY A 40 -11.05 -20.00 10.97
C GLY A 40 -11.01 -21.35 11.69
N GLU A 41 -12.00 -21.67 12.52
CA GLU A 41 -12.08 -22.97 13.20
C GLU A 41 -12.26 -24.13 12.21
N ARG A 42 -13.16 -23.97 11.22
CA ARG A 42 -13.42 -25.01 10.20
C ARG A 42 -12.21 -25.24 9.30
N VAL A 43 -11.55 -24.16 8.90
CA VAL A 43 -10.31 -24.21 8.10
C VAL A 43 -9.21 -24.97 8.83
N ARG A 44 -9.00 -24.70 10.12
CA ARG A 44 -8.00 -25.41 10.94
C ARG A 44 -8.36 -26.88 11.13
N ALA A 45 -9.62 -27.19 11.40
CA ALA A 45 -10.09 -28.56 11.57
C ALA A 45 -9.82 -29.42 10.32
N ARG A 46 -10.02 -28.86 9.13
CA ARG A 46 -9.79 -29.51 7.83
C ARG A 46 -8.35 -29.38 7.30
N ARG A 47 -7.48 -28.62 8.00
CA ARG A 47 -6.06 -28.37 7.64
C ARG A 47 -5.87 -27.82 6.22
N LEU A 48 -6.75 -26.92 5.78
CA LEU A 48 -6.84 -26.48 4.37
C LEU A 48 -5.74 -25.50 3.89
N GLY A 49 -4.62 -25.35 4.60
CA GLY A 49 -3.47 -24.55 4.16
C GLY A 49 -3.74 -23.06 3.83
N MET A 50 -4.92 -22.55 4.16
CA MET A 50 -5.39 -21.21 3.79
C MET A 50 -5.38 -20.27 5.00
N LYS A 51 -5.26 -18.97 4.72
CA LYS A 51 -5.34 -17.90 5.70
C LYS A 51 -6.69 -17.20 5.58
N VAL A 52 -7.45 -17.18 6.68
CA VAL A 52 -8.71 -16.42 6.77
C VAL A 52 -8.40 -14.93 6.94
N ILE A 53 -9.02 -14.08 6.13
CA ILE A 53 -8.76 -12.64 6.10
C ILE A 53 -9.92 -11.84 6.70
N SER A 54 -11.11 -11.91 6.10
CA SER A 54 -12.28 -11.13 6.53
C SER A 54 -13.60 -11.85 6.20
N ALA A 55 -14.68 -11.37 6.81
CA ALA A 55 -16.05 -11.74 6.46
C ALA A 55 -16.87 -10.46 6.27
N GLU A 56 -17.64 -10.38 5.20
CA GLU A 56 -18.50 -9.23 4.89
C GLU A 56 -19.90 -9.74 4.61
N TYR A 57 -20.87 -9.30 5.40
CA TYR A 57 -22.28 -9.58 5.17
C TYR A 57 -22.85 -8.56 4.21
N ASP A 58 -23.76 -9.01 3.35
CA ASP A 58 -24.64 -8.10 2.61
C ASP A 58 -25.50 -7.28 3.58
N PHE A 59 -26.05 -6.17 3.09
CA PHE A 59 -26.90 -5.28 3.88
C PHE A 59 -28.05 -6.05 4.58
N ASP A 60 -28.73 -6.93 3.85
CA ASP A 60 -29.82 -7.76 4.37
C ASP A 60 -29.34 -8.95 5.23
N GLY A 61 -28.03 -9.23 5.25
CA GLY A 61 -27.45 -10.36 5.97
C GLY A 61 -27.81 -11.74 5.41
N LEU A 62 -28.37 -11.79 4.19
CA LEU A 62 -28.77 -13.01 3.48
C LEU A 62 -27.58 -13.77 2.89
N ALA A 63 -26.52 -13.06 2.53
CA ALA A 63 -25.26 -13.65 2.11
C ALA A 63 -24.07 -13.07 2.88
N VAL A 64 -23.00 -13.86 2.95
CA VAL A 64 -21.72 -13.48 3.52
C VAL A 64 -20.59 -13.87 2.57
N THR A 65 -19.75 -12.90 2.24
CA THR A 65 -18.51 -13.12 1.50
C THR A 65 -17.37 -13.34 2.50
N LEU A 66 -16.77 -14.52 2.45
CA LEU A 66 -15.62 -14.91 3.26
C LEU A 66 -14.35 -14.81 2.43
N SER A 67 -13.48 -13.88 2.77
CA SER A 67 -12.22 -13.65 2.08
C SER A 67 -11.08 -14.48 2.68
N TYR A 68 -10.34 -15.18 1.83
CA TYR A 68 -9.18 -15.99 2.23
C TYR A 68 -8.00 -15.82 1.27
N SER A 69 -6.79 -15.97 1.77
CA SER A 69 -5.58 -16.03 0.95
C SER A 69 -4.91 -17.40 1.06
N VAL A 70 -4.20 -17.78 0.00
CA VAL A 70 -3.44 -19.03 -0.06
C VAL A 70 -1.99 -18.65 -0.36
N PRO A 71 -1.06 -18.80 0.61
CA PRO A 71 0.32 -18.39 0.43
C PRO A 71 1.07 -19.26 -0.59
N ASP A 72 0.74 -20.56 -0.65
CA ASP A 72 1.29 -21.51 -1.62
C ASP A 72 0.17 -22.00 -2.56
N ARG A 73 0.19 -21.53 -3.81
CA ARG A 73 -0.83 -21.86 -4.81
C ARG A 73 -0.90 -23.35 -5.13
N GLU A 74 0.22 -24.07 -5.06
CA GLU A 74 0.28 -25.50 -5.40
C GLU A 74 -0.28 -26.37 -4.27
N ARG A 75 -0.33 -25.84 -3.05
CA ARG A 75 -0.95 -26.49 -1.88
C ARG A 75 -2.35 -25.95 -1.58
N GLY A 76 -2.96 -25.26 -2.55
CA GLY A 76 -4.33 -24.78 -2.41
C GLY A 76 -5.32 -25.93 -2.25
N PRO A 77 -6.44 -25.70 -1.54
CA PRO A 77 -7.51 -26.69 -1.44
C PRO A 77 -8.16 -26.94 -2.80
N ASP A 78 -8.52 -28.19 -3.06
CA ASP A 78 -9.29 -28.55 -4.25
C ASP A 78 -10.68 -27.89 -4.25
N SER A 79 -11.23 -27.69 -5.45
CA SER A 79 -12.56 -27.08 -5.65
C SER A 79 -13.68 -27.84 -4.93
N GLY A 80 -13.58 -29.17 -4.82
CA GLY A 80 -14.53 -30.02 -4.09
C GLY A 80 -14.55 -29.70 -2.58
N MET A 81 -13.37 -29.57 -1.96
CA MET A 81 -13.26 -29.27 -0.52
C MET A 81 -13.77 -27.87 -0.19
N LEU A 82 -13.54 -26.89 -1.08
CA LEU A 82 -14.08 -25.54 -0.93
C LEU A 82 -15.61 -25.54 -0.98
N ARG A 83 -16.22 -26.33 -1.87
CA ARG A 83 -17.68 -26.44 -1.96
C ARG A 83 -18.29 -27.08 -0.71
N GLU A 84 -17.67 -28.12 -0.18
CA GLU A 84 -18.09 -28.72 1.10
C GLU A 84 -17.95 -27.76 2.27
N LEU A 85 -16.84 -27.02 2.34
CA LEU A 85 -16.60 -26.00 3.35
C LEU A 85 -17.66 -24.90 3.28
N ALA A 86 -17.97 -24.42 2.08
CA ALA A 86 -19.02 -23.41 1.87
C ALA A 86 -20.39 -23.93 2.34
N ARG A 87 -20.73 -25.21 2.08
CA ARG A 87 -21.98 -25.82 2.54
C ARG A 87 -22.05 -25.88 4.07
N GLU A 88 -21.00 -26.36 4.73
CA GLU A 88 -20.95 -26.43 6.20
C GLU A 88 -21.04 -25.04 6.83
N LEU A 89 -20.36 -24.05 6.25
CA LEU A 89 -20.42 -22.66 6.74
C LEU A 89 -21.80 -22.05 6.54
N ALA A 90 -22.48 -22.35 5.43
CA ALA A 90 -23.83 -21.86 5.18
C ALA A 90 -24.83 -22.40 6.22
N GLU A 91 -24.74 -23.68 6.55
CA GLU A 91 -25.55 -24.31 7.61
C GLU A 91 -25.29 -23.66 8.98
N ARG A 92 -24.03 -23.36 9.31
CA ARG A 92 -23.65 -22.77 10.61
C ARG A 92 -23.97 -21.30 10.75
N LEU A 93 -23.82 -20.52 9.67
CA LEU A 93 -24.01 -19.07 9.67
C LEU A 93 -25.45 -18.67 9.32
N GLY A 94 -26.27 -19.62 8.84
CA GLY A 94 -27.67 -19.40 8.50
C GLY A 94 -27.86 -18.43 7.33
N CYS A 95 -26.90 -18.38 6.41
CA CYS A 95 -26.90 -17.48 5.26
C CYS A 95 -26.12 -18.10 4.09
N ARG A 96 -26.29 -17.54 2.89
CA ARG A 96 -25.53 -17.97 1.71
C ARG A 96 -24.06 -17.59 1.88
N VAL A 97 -23.15 -18.55 1.74
CA VAL A 97 -21.71 -18.29 1.86
C VAL A 97 -21.07 -18.23 0.48
N GLU A 98 -20.34 -17.17 0.22
CA GLU A 98 -19.45 -17.03 -0.93
C GLU A 98 -17.99 -17.02 -0.46
N LEU A 99 -17.19 -17.95 -0.97
CA LEU A 99 -15.76 -18.00 -0.67
C LEU A 99 -15.00 -17.19 -1.72
N ARG A 100 -14.31 -16.12 -1.30
CA ARG A 100 -13.52 -15.27 -2.17
C ARG A 100 -12.03 -15.44 -1.91
N GLN A 101 -11.30 -15.93 -2.91
CA GLN A 101 -9.83 -15.93 -2.85
C GLN A 101 -9.34 -14.52 -3.14
N VAL A 102 -8.49 -13.97 -2.27
CA VAL A 102 -7.87 -12.65 -2.44
C VAL A 102 -6.38 -12.76 -2.73
N GLY A 103 -5.89 -11.86 -3.59
CA GLY A 103 -4.46 -11.74 -3.88
C GLY A 103 -3.70 -11.06 -2.72
N PRO A 104 -2.36 -11.03 -2.77
CA PRO A 104 -1.54 -10.50 -1.67
C PRO A 104 -1.77 -9.00 -1.40
N ARG A 105 -2.14 -8.23 -2.42
CA ARG A 105 -2.45 -6.81 -2.26
C ARG A 105 -3.84 -6.58 -1.68
N ASP A 106 -4.83 -7.35 -2.10
CA ASP A 106 -6.18 -7.29 -1.53
C ASP A 106 -6.18 -7.80 -0.09
N GLU A 107 -5.37 -8.80 0.23
CA GLU A 107 -5.10 -9.20 1.61
C GLU A 107 -4.59 -8.01 2.45
N ALA A 108 -3.56 -7.30 1.98
CA ALA A 108 -3.04 -6.12 2.68
C ALA A 108 -4.08 -4.98 2.74
N ARG A 109 -4.94 -4.85 1.73
CA ARG A 109 -6.04 -3.88 1.72
C ARG A 109 -7.08 -4.19 2.81
N LEU A 110 -7.50 -5.45 2.91
CA LEU A 110 -8.52 -5.90 3.86
C LEU A 110 -8.02 -5.87 5.30
N LEU A 111 -6.75 -6.26 5.53
CA LEU A 111 -6.12 -6.17 6.85
C LEU A 111 -5.75 -4.72 7.22
N GLY A 112 -5.57 -3.86 6.23
CA GLY A 112 -5.06 -2.50 6.42
C GLY A 112 -3.59 -2.48 6.87
N GLY A 113 -3.17 -1.34 7.40
CA GLY A 113 -1.83 -1.13 7.93
C GLY A 113 -1.21 0.19 7.49
N LEU A 114 0.10 0.32 7.76
CA LEU A 114 0.89 1.50 7.43
C LEU A 114 1.86 1.19 6.30
N GLY A 115 1.92 2.10 5.33
CA GLY A 115 2.93 2.07 4.28
C GLY A 115 4.28 2.56 4.80
N ARG A 116 5.32 2.36 3.99
CA ARG A 116 6.67 2.86 4.29
C ARG A 116 6.78 4.39 4.46
N CYS A 117 5.78 5.13 4.00
CA CYS A 117 5.66 6.58 4.19
C CYS A 117 5.06 6.95 5.56
N GLY A 118 4.74 5.98 6.41
CA GLY A 118 4.12 6.20 7.72
C GLY A 118 2.61 6.45 7.68
N ARG A 119 2.00 6.55 6.49
CA ARG A 119 0.55 6.75 6.30
C ARG A 119 -0.15 5.41 6.11
N THR A 120 -1.48 5.40 6.27
CA THR A 120 -2.32 4.23 5.93
C THR A 120 -2.10 3.77 4.49
N LEU A 121 -2.22 2.47 4.23
CA LEU A 121 -2.05 1.92 2.88
C LEU A 121 -2.96 2.65 1.87
N CYS A 122 -2.40 3.08 0.74
CA CYS A 122 -3.16 3.84 -0.26
C CYS A 122 -4.31 2.98 -0.86
N CYS A 123 -4.09 1.67 -0.99
CA CYS A 123 -5.09 0.73 -1.49
C CYS A 123 -6.26 0.48 -0.53
N SER A 124 -6.11 0.75 0.77
CA SER A 124 -7.18 0.65 1.77
C SER A 124 -7.83 1.99 2.11
N SER A 125 -7.33 3.10 1.57
CA SER A 125 -7.79 4.45 1.90
C SER A 125 -8.43 5.14 0.70
N TRP A 126 -7.62 5.74 -0.18
CA TRP A 126 -8.12 6.65 -1.23
C TRP A 126 -7.85 6.16 -2.65
N LEU A 127 -7.01 5.14 -2.84
CA LEU A 127 -6.66 4.57 -4.15
C LEU A 127 -7.08 3.09 -4.25
N PRO A 128 -8.39 2.78 -4.18
CA PRO A 128 -8.88 1.40 -4.18
C PRO A 128 -8.70 0.71 -5.54
N VAL A 129 -8.66 1.49 -6.62
CA VAL A 129 -8.45 1.02 -7.99
C VAL A 129 -7.23 1.71 -8.55
N TYR A 130 -6.37 0.96 -9.21
CA TYR A 130 -5.13 1.46 -9.81
C TYR A 130 -4.81 0.65 -11.08
N PRO A 131 -4.11 1.27 -12.04
CA PRO A 131 -3.61 0.57 -13.22
C PRO A 131 -2.59 -0.52 -12.86
N GLU A 132 -2.26 -1.35 -13.85
CA GLU A 132 -1.11 -2.23 -13.74
C GLU A 132 0.19 -1.42 -13.51
N ILE A 133 0.98 -1.85 -12.53
CA ILE A 133 2.22 -1.16 -12.15
C ILE A 133 3.39 -1.92 -12.76
N SER A 134 4.24 -1.21 -13.50
CA SER A 134 5.43 -1.78 -14.14
C SER A 134 6.73 -1.26 -13.52
N MET A 135 7.80 -2.03 -13.67
CA MET A 135 9.15 -1.59 -13.26
C MET A 135 9.62 -0.33 -14.01
N SER A 136 9.08 -0.06 -15.21
CA SER A 136 9.38 1.17 -15.95
C SER A 136 8.94 2.41 -15.18
N MET A 137 7.83 2.36 -14.44
CA MET A 137 7.39 3.49 -13.61
C MET A 137 8.40 3.81 -12.51
N ALA A 138 8.98 2.79 -11.87
CA ALA A 138 10.05 2.99 -10.88
C ALA A 138 11.29 3.65 -11.49
N LYS A 139 11.69 3.23 -12.70
CA LYS A 139 12.78 3.87 -13.45
C LYS A 139 12.46 5.32 -13.80
N ASN A 140 11.22 5.61 -14.20
CA ASN A 140 10.79 6.98 -14.53
C ASN A 140 10.85 7.91 -13.31
N GLN A 141 10.74 7.37 -12.11
CA GLN A 141 10.84 8.12 -10.85
C GLN A 141 12.26 8.11 -10.26
N ASP A 142 13.25 7.62 -11.02
CA ASP A 142 14.66 7.52 -10.61
C ASP A 142 14.86 6.74 -9.29
N LEU A 143 13.95 5.80 -9.02
CA LEU A 143 14.02 4.93 -7.84
C LEU A 143 14.95 3.74 -8.10
N PRO A 144 15.75 3.31 -7.10
CA PRO A 144 16.55 2.11 -7.20
C PRO A 144 15.68 0.88 -7.44
N LEU A 145 16.06 0.03 -8.40
CA LEU A 145 15.33 -1.20 -8.76
C LEU A 145 15.48 -2.35 -7.74
N ASN A 146 15.88 -2.03 -6.51
CA ASN A 146 15.92 -2.99 -5.42
C ASN A 146 14.48 -3.31 -4.98
N PRO A 147 14.04 -4.59 -4.96
CA PRO A 147 12.70 -4.99 -4.53
C PRO A 147 12.29 -4.39 -3.18
N THR A 148 13.21 -4.24 -2.24
CA THR A 148 12.94 -3.66 -0.91
C THR A 148 12.50 -2.19 -1.00
N LYS A 149 12.95 -1.45 -2.02
CA LYS A 149 12.64 -0.03 -2.22
C LYS A 149 11.37 0.19 -3.06
N VAL A 150 11.09 -0.71 -4.00
CA VAL A 150 9.96 -0.57 -4.95
C VAL A 150 8.75 -1.46 -4.61
N SER A 151 8.87 -2.35 -3.64
CA SER A 151 7.75 -3.17 -3.16
C SER A 151 7.05 -2.55 -1.94
N GLY A 152 5.73 -2.70 -1.90
CA GLY A 152 4.92 -2.38 -0.74
C GLY A 152 4.86 -3.54 0.26
N VAL A 153 4.13 -3.33 1.37
CA VAL A 153 3.93 -4.33 2.43
C VAL A 153 3.29 -5.62 1.90
N CYS A 154 2.50 -5.53 0.83
CA CYS A 154 1.92 -6.67 0.13
C CYS A 154 2.92 -7.49 -0.73
N GLY A 155 4.20 -7.12 -0.77
CA GLY A 155 5.22 -7.80 -1.59
C GLY A 155 5.12 -7.55 -3.10
N ARG A 156 4.16 -6.73 -3.55
CA ARG A 156 4.03 -6.24 -4.93
C ARG A 156 4.57 -4.83 -5.07
N LEU A 157 4.77 -4.35 -6.30
CA LEU A 157 5.16 -2.96 -6.59
C LEU A 157 4.23 -1.95 -5.91
N LEU A 158 4.70 -0.75 -5.60
CA LEU A 158 3.85 0.22 -4.89
C LEU A 158 2.82 0.86 -5.82
N CYS A 159 1.60 1.02 -5.33
CA CYS A 159 0.55 1.75 -6.05
C CYS A 159 0.87 3.24 -6.27
N CYS A 160 1.68 3.84 -5.39
CA CYS A 160 2.17 5.22 -5.55
C CYS A 160 2.96 5.40 -6.85
N LEU A 161 3.66 4.36 -7.32
CA LEU A 161 4.40 4.43 -8.58
C LEU A 161 3.47 4.76 -9.75
N SER A 162 2.30 4.11 -9.82
CA SER A 162 1.35 4.42 -10.87
C SER A 162 0.67 5.77 -10.66
N TYR A 163 0.39 6.14 -9.41
CA TYR A 163 -0.30 7.39 -9.11
C TYR A 163 0.51 8.63 -9.50
N GLU A 164 1.83 8.61 -9.23
CA GLU A 164 2.72 9.76 -9.44
C GLU A 164 3.38 9.76 -10.83
N ASN A 165 3.35 8.64 -11.54
CA ASN A 165 4.13 8.47 -12.77
C ASN A 165 3.75 9.47 -13.88
N GLU A 166 2.50 9.91 -13.98
CA GLU A 166 2.11 10.90 -14.99
C GLU A 166 2.73 12.27 -14.69
N GLN A 167 2.72 12.69 -13.44
CA GLN A 167 3.35 13.92 -12.98
C GLN A 167 4.85 13.87 -13.24
N TYR A 168 5.51 12.75 -12.91
CA TYR A 168 6.93 12.58 -13.21
C TYR A 168 7.24 12.66 -14.72
N ARG A 169 6.37 12.12 -15.59
CA ARG A 169 6.53 12.25 -17.05
C ARG A 169 6.42 13.69 -17.51
N GLN A 170 5.43 14.42 -17.03
CA GLN A 170 5.21 15.83 -17.37
C GLN A 170 6.37 16.71 -16.89
N MET A 171 6.84 16.50 -15.66
CA MET A 171 7.99 17.21 -15.12
C MET A 171 9.28 16.90 -15.89
N LYS A 172 9.52 15.63 -16.24
CA LYS A 172 10.69 15.26 -17.08
C LYS A 172 10.61 15.86 -18.48
N ALA A 173 9.41 16.09 -19.02
CA ALA A 173 9.25 16.69 -20.33
C ALA A 173 9.71 18.16 -20.36
N VAL A 174 9.56 18.90 -19.26
CA VAL A 174 9.92 20.33 -19.16
C VAL A 174 11.27 20.58 -18.48
N MET A 175 12.06 19.53 -18.24
CA MET A 175 13.36 19.61 -17.58
C MET A 175 14.49 19.28 -18.58
N PRO A 176 15.68 19.85 -18.39
CA PRO A 176 16.83 19.54 -19.25
C PRO A 176 17.26 18.07 -19.07
N LYS A 177 17.90 17.50 -20.09
CA LYS A 177 18.42 16.12 -20.02
C LYS A 177 19.71 16.06 -19.22
N LEU A 178 19.94 14.94 -18.53
CA LEU A 178 21.24 14.67 -17.90
C LEU A 178 22.36 14.72 -18.95
N GLY A 179 23.44 15.44 -18.65
CA GLY A 179 24.57 15.64 -19.55
C GLY A 179 24.37 16.70 -20.63
N GLN A 180 23.19 17.33 -20.73
CA GLN A 180 22.95 18.44 -21.66
C GLN A 180 23.72 19.68 -21.21
N VAL A 181 24.27 20.43 -22.18
CA VAL A 181 24.84 21.76 -21.95
C VAL A 181 23.71 22.78 -21.93
N VAL A 182 23.69 23.60 -20.88
CA VAL A 182 22.64 24.57 -20.61
C VAL A 182 23.25 25.92 -20.26
N GLU A 183 22.54 27.00 -20.57
CA GLU A 183 22.93 28.35 -20.17
C GLU A 183 22.28 28.69 -18.83
N THR A 184 23.08 29.25 -17.92
CA THR A 184 22.63 29.69 -16.59
C THR A 184 23.05 31.13 -16.35
N SER A 185 22.54 31.74 -15.28
CA SER A 185 22.95 33.09 -14.84
C SER A 185 24.44 33.22 -14.53
N ARG A 186 25.16 32.11 -14.33
CA ARG A 186 26.61 32.07 -14.07
C ARG A 186 27.45 31.59 -15.27
N GLY A 187 26.84 31.45 -16.44
CA GLY A 187 27.47 30.98 -17.66
C GLY A 187 27.01 29.58 -18.07
N ALA A 188 27.63 29.05 -19.13
CA ALA A 188 27.34 27.72 -19.65
C ALA A 188 27.87 26.62 -18.72
N GLY A 189 27.15 25.50 -18.70
CA GLY A 189 27.57 24.33 -17.94
C GLY A 189 26.80 23.07 -18.30
N GLN A 190 27.27 21.94 -17.80
CA GLN A 190 26.68 20.63 -18.06
C GLN A 190 25.79 20.17 -16.89
N VAL A 191 24.60 19.66 -17.19
CA VAL A 191 23.69 19.10 -16.17
C VAL A 191 24.27 17.79 -15.62
N VAL A 192 24.57 17.76 -14.31
CA VAL A 192 25.11 16.59 -13.62
C VAL A 192 24.01 15.78 -12.93
N SER A 193 23.07 16.46 -12.29
CA SER A 193 21.96 15.82 -11.58
C SER A 193 20.74 16.73 -11.55
N MET A 194 19.57 16.14 -11.24
CA MET A 194 18.32 16.87 -11.20
C MET A 194 17.42 16.35 -10.06
N HIS A 195 16.74 17.27 -9.40
CA HIS A 195 15.72 16.99 -8.40
C HIS A 195 14.36 17.42 -8.93
N LEU A 196 13.66 16.49 -9.60
CA LEU A 196 12.37 16.75 -10.25
C LEU A 196 11.36 17.42 -9.32
N LEU A 197 11.08 16.81 -8.16
CA LEU A 197 10.08 17.33 -7.22
C LEU A 197 10.41 18.71 -6.62
N LYS A 198 11.69 19.12 -6.63
CA LYS A 198 12.13 20.44 -6.18
C LYS A 198 12.33 21.42 -7.32
N GLU A 199 12.18 20.95 -8.56
CA GLU A 199 12.47 21.72 -9.77
C GLU A 199 13.88 22.32 -9.78
N LEU A 200 14.86 21.57 -9.24
CA LEU A 200 16.26 21.99 -9.19
C LEU A 200 17.10 21.18 -10.16
N VAL A 201 18.01 21.88 -10.85
CA VAL A 201 18.99 21.30 -11.78
C VAL A 201 20.38 21.64 -11.26
N THR A 202 21.21 20.63 -11.04
CA THR A 202 22.61 20.81 -10.65
C THR A 202 23.46 20.84 -11.91
N VAL A 203 24.11 21.97 -12.15
CA VAL A 203 24.93 22.23 -13.32
C VAL A 203 26.39 22.35 -12.89
N ARG A 204 27.28 21.66 -13.60
CA ARG A 204 28.73 21.86 -13.50
C ARG A 204 29.15 22.95 -14.48
N LEU A 205 29.53 24.10 -13.94
CA LEU A 205 29.95 25.25 -14.74
C LEU A 205 31.29 24.97 -15.43
N GLU A 206 31.44 25.43 -16.68
CA GLU A 206 32.69 25.25 -17.43
C GLU A 206 33.84 26.09 -16.87
N ASN A 207 33.52 27.27 -16.34
CA ASN A 207 34.51 28.25 -15.87
C ASN A 207 35.30 27.77 -14.65
N ASP A 208 34.60 27.24 -13.65
CA ASP A 208 35.19 26.94 -12.33
C ASP A 208 35.10 25.45 -11.95
N LEU A 209 34.53 24.60 -12.81
CA LEU A 209 34.16 23.20 -12.54
C LEU A 209 33.29 22.99 -11.29
N ALA A 210 32.74 24.08 -10.74
CA ALA A 210 31.89 24.05 -9.57
C ALA A 210 30.49 23.51 -9.93
N GLU A 211 29.94 22.67 -9.05
CA GLU A 211 28.57 22.18 -9.15
C GLU A 211 27.65 23.11 -8.37
N VAL A 212 26.71 23.75 -9.08
CA VAL A 212 25.76 24.72 -8.51
C VAL A 212 24.35 24.30 -8.89
N ALA A 213 23.43 24.37 -7.92
CA ALA A 213 22.02 24.08 -8.14
C ALA A 213 21.26 25.35 -8.54
N PHE A 214 20.52 25.28 -9.65
CA PHE A 214 19.66 26.36 -10.15
C PHE A 214 18.21 25.89 -10.20
N PRO A 215 17.23 26.78 -9.97
CA PRO A 215 15.83 26.53 -10.34
C PRO A 215 15.71 26.24 -11.84
N SER A 216 14.86 25.30 -12.21
CA SER A 216 14.64 24.91 -13.62
C SER A 216 14.19 26.08 -14.50
N SER A 217 13.53 27.09 -13.93
CA SER A 217 13.08 28.30 -14.62
C SER A 217 14.22 29.24 -15.02
N GLU A 218 15.37 29.16 -14.37
CA GLU A 218 16.55 30.02 -14.61
C GLU A 218 17.56 29.38 -15.57
N VAL A 219 17.29 28.16 -16.02
CA VAL A 219 18.15 27.41 -16.93
C VAL A 219 17.55 27.47 -18.32
N ASP A 220 18.30 28.00 -19.29
CA ASP A 220 17.93 27.93 -20.70
C ASP A 220 18.60 26.72 -21.35
N PHE A 221 17.79 25.88 -21.99
CA PHE A 221 18.21 24.63 -22.61
C PHE A 221 17.57 24.43 -23.99
N GLY A 222 17.17 25.53 -24.66
CA GLY A 222 16.79 25.53 -26.07
C GLY A 222 15.45 24.85 -26.36
N MET A 223 14.55 24.81 -25.39
CA MET A 223 13.24 24.18 -25.55
C MET A 223 12.20 25.20 -26.00
N ASP A 224 11.62 25.00 -27.18
CA ASP A 224 10.47 25.78 -27.67
C ASP A 224 9.32 25.66 -26.65
N ARG A 225 9.03 26.75 -25.91
CA ARG A 225 8.10 26.83 -24.75
C ARG A 225 6.63 26.55 -25.11
N LYS A 226 6.29 25.35 -25.58
CA LYS A 226 4.90 24.91 -25.82
C LYS A 226 4.55 23.58 -25.15
N VAL A 227 5.21 23.23 -24.04
CA VAL A 227 4.67 22.20 -23.15
C VAL A 227 3.84 22.88 -22.07
N ARG A 228 2.52 22.93 -22.29
CA ARG A 228 1.58 23.30 -21.23
C ARG A 228 1.55 22.16 -20.22
N ILE A 229 2.15 22.36 -19.06
CA ILE A 229 1.81 21.56 -17.89
C ILE A 229 0.43 22.05 -17.48
N ASP A 230 -0.61 21.26 -17.71
CA ASP A 230 -1.91 21.57 -17.14
C ASP A 230 -1.72 21.64 -15.62
N PRO A 231 -2.03 22.78 -14.98
CA PRO A 231 -1.89 22.89 -13.53
C PRO A 231 -2.70 21.76 -12.92
N VAL A 232 -2.04 20.98 -12.07
CA VAL A 232 -2.73 20.00 -11.24
C VAL A 232 -3.83 20.77 -10.53
N THR A 233 -5.08 20.45 -10.87
CA THR A 233 -6.19 20.83 -10.00
C THR A 233 -5.91 20.06 -8.73
N VAL A 234 -5.31 20.74 -7.75
CA VAL A 234 -5.24 20.26 -6.39
C VAL A 234 -6.69 20.22 -5.98
N VAL A 235 -7.34 19.07 -6.17
CA VAL A 235 -8.66 18.84 -5.61
C VAL A 235 -8.43 18.96 -4.13
N ALA A 236 -8.83 20.11 -3.56
CA ALA A 236 -8.81 20.33 -2.14
C ALA A 236 -9.45 19.08 -1.52
N LEU A 237 -8.68 18.35 -0.72
CA LEU A 237 -9.26 17.27 0.07
C LEU A 237 -10.41 17.93 0.84
N PRO A 238 -11.66 17.47 0.70
CA PRO A 238 -12.73 17.97 1.54
C PRO A 238 -12.27 17.80 2.98
N ALA A 239 -12.37 18.88 3.77
CA ALA A 239 -12.14 18.81 5.19
C ALA A 239 -12.92 17.60 5.72
N LEU A 240 -12.22 16.67 6.36
CA LEU A 240 -12.89 15.58 7.06
C LEU A 240 -13.85 16.25 8.06
N PRO A 241 -15.14 15.86 8.09
CA PRO A 241 -16.04 16.37 9.12
C PRO A 241 -15.40 16.07 10.47
N GLU A 242 -15.28 17.10 11.31
CA GLU A 242 -14.87 16.94 12.70
C GLU A 242 -15.88 16.00 13.35
N GLU A 243 -15.49 14.77 13.64
CA GLU A 243 -16.32 13.89 14.45
C GLU A 243 -16.49 14.55 15.82
N PRO A 244 -17.71 14.66 16.34
CA PRO A 244 -17.92 15.21 17.67
C PRO A 244 -17.11 14.38 18.66
N ALA A 245 -16.25 15.05 19.42
CA ALA A 245 -15.45 14.41 20.45
C ALA A 245 -16.38 13.73 21.46
N ASP A 246 -16.42 12.39 21.44
CA ASP A 246 -17.07 11.60 22.50
C ASP A 246 -16.41 11.96 23.84
N PRO A 247 -17.15 12.50 24.83
CA PRO A 247 -16.57 12.99 26.07
C PRO A 247 -16.15 11.87 27.06
N GLU A 248 -16.22 10.59 26.69
CA GLU A 248 -15.96 9.47 27.62
C GLU A 248 -14.86 8.47 27.19
N ALA A 249 -14.02 8.79 26.21
CA ALA A 249 -12.86 7.97 25.89
C ALA A 249 -11.59 8.37 26.68
N SER A 250 -11.71 8.58 27.99
CA SER A 250 -10.53 8.64 28.88
C SER A 250 -10.07 7.22 29.21
N LEU A 251 -9.36 6.57 28.28
CA LEU A 251 -8.61 5.37 28.59
C LEU A 251 -7.34 5.77 29.34
N SER A 252 -7.36 5.53 30.65
CA SER A 252 -6.19 5.59 31.53
C SER A 252 -5.08 4.68 30.98
N VAL A 253 -4.00 5.29 30.49
CA VAL A 253 -2.76 4.58 30.15
C VAL A 253 -2.15 4.08 31.46
N GLN A 254 -2.40 2.81 31.79
CA GLN A 254 -1.63 2.14 32.83
C GLN A 254 -0.19 1.97 32.32
N LYS A 255 0.73 2.58 33.06
CA LYS A 255 2.17 2.59 32.82
C LYS A 255 2.69 1.14 32.83
N ALA A 256 3.23 0.67 31.71
CA ALA A 256 3.87 -0.64 31.63
C ALA A 256 5.06 -0.72 32.61
N PRO A 257 5.28 -1.85 33.32
CA PRO A 257 6.45 -2.01 34.18
C PRO A 257 7.74 -2.02 33.34
N GLN A 258 8.70 -1.18 33.73
CA GLN A 258 10.06 -1.21 33.20
C GLN A 258 10.81 -2.40 33.82
N GLU A 259 10.84 -3.55 33.13
CA GLU A 259 11.81 -4.60 33.44
C GLU A 259 13.16 -4.24 32.79
N LEU A 260 14.17 -4.03 33.64
CA LEU A 260 15.56 -3.81 33.26
C LEU A 260 16.12 -5.06 32.54
N MET A 261 16.54 -4.91 31.29
CA MET A 261 17.30 -5.94 30.60
C MET A 261 18.70 -6.09 31.21
N ALA A 262 18.98 -7.27 31.79
CA ALA A 262 20.32 -7.65 32.23
C ALA A 262 21.24 -7.93 31.02
N PRO A 263 22.55 -7.60 31.09
CA PRO A 263 23.46 -7.74 29.96
C PRO A 263 23.81 -9.21 29.65
N VAL A 264 23.73 -9.57 28.36
CA VAL A 264 24.09 -10.88 27.83
C VAL A 264 25.61 -11.09 27.90
N VAL A 265 26.06 -11.94 28.82
CA VAL A 265 27.47 -12.37 28.93
C VAL A 265 27.83 -13.34 27.80
N ARG A 266 28.70 -12.92 26.88
CA ARG A 266 29.29 -13.78 25.84
C ARG A 266 30.23 -14.82 26.47
N ARG A 267 29.81 -16.09 26.55
CA ARG A 267 30.69 -17.20 26.95
C ARG A 267 31.76 -17.47 25.87
N ARG A 268 33.04 -17.24 26.21
CA ARG A 268 34.20 -17.67 25.41
C ARG A 268 34.25 -19.20 25.31
N ARG A 269 34.19 -19.76 24.09
CA ARG A 269 34.50 -21.17 23.82
C ARG A 269 35.98 -21.44 24.09
N ARG A 270 36.30 -22.26 25.10
CA ARG A 270 37.64 -22.81 25.33
C ARG A 270 37.97 -23.83 24.23
N ARG A 271 39.05 -23.58 23.47
CA ARG A 271 39.70 -24.59 22.61
C ARG A 271 40.29 -25.67 23.51
N ARG A 272 39.83 -26.92 23.37
CA ARG A 272 40.42 -28.09 24.05
C ARG A 272 41.49 -28.66 23.13
N GLY A 273 42.74 -28.64 23.60
CA GLY A 273 43.90 -29.14 22.86
C GLY A 273 43.86 -30.67 22.71
N GLY A 274 44.11 -31.14 21.50
CA GLY A 274 44.38 -32.53 21.19
C GLY A 274 45.84 -32.85 21.50
N ARG A 275 46.03 -33.84 22.37
CA ARG A 275 47.33 -34.34 22.84
C ARG A 275 47.80 -35.45 21.90
N ARG A 276 49.03 -35.33 21.40
CA ARG A 276 49.77 -36.36 20.67
C ARG A 276 50.12 -37.54 21.59
N GLY A 277 50.01 -38.75 21.06
CA GLY A 277 50.69 -39.98 21.48
C GLY A 277 50.51 -40.95 20.31
N GLY A 278 51.52 -41.57 19.69
CA GLY A 278 52.89 -41.81 20.14
C GLY A 278 53.08 -43.27 20.52
N GLN A 279 52.91 -44.17 19.54
CA GLN A 279 53.61 -45.43 19.31
C GLN A 279 53.16 -46.00 17.97
#